data_AF-A0A9D2J6Y0-F1
#
_entry.id   AF-A0A9D2J6Y0-F1
#
_cell.length_a   1.000
_cell.length_b   1.000
_cell.length_c   1.000
_cell.angle_alpha   90.00
_cell.angle_beta   90.00
_cell.angle_gamma   90.00
#
_symmetry.space_group_name_H-M   'P 1'
#
loop_
_entity.id
_entity.type
_entity.pdbx_description
1 polymer ?
#
loop_
_entity_poly.entity_id
_entity_poly.type
_entity_poly.pdbx_seq_one_letter_code
_entity_poly.pdbx_strand_id
1 'polypeptide(L)'
;MSENKHKKEHKIFAIIYKTIKPTKDTWKVWGIAAIIAIVLSFALGISFKTVTAFNNSVEIINNILLAFVAMVMGAYALFQALLSDELIGLMSEAESDVDENVLNELNSSFLGTVLLYWIFIILNCILLIIMGIIPEEYMICDNIYICNCIAIVLMFLYYVFVFRSVFEFKNFTFNIYNLFRAYNLVGLLRILRKKK
;
A
#
# COMPACT_ATOMS: atom_id res chain seq x y z
N MET A 1 27.87 -16.00 5.23
CA MET A 1 26.52 -16.19 4.63
C MET A 1 25.38 -15.63 5.49
N SER A 2 25.49 -15.56 6.83
CA SER A 2 24.45 -14.92 7.68
C SER A 2 24.50 -13.38 7.68
N GLU A 3 25.68 -12.78 7.54
CA GLU A 3 25.86 -11.31 7.53
C GLU A 3 25.16 -10.62 6.34
N ASN A 4 25.20 -11.25 5.16
CA ASN A 4 24.57 -10.73 3.95
C ASN A 4 23.03 -10.87 3.98
N LYS A 5 22.51 -11.79 4.82
CA LYS A 5 21.07 -11.99 5.03
C LYS A 5 20.50 -10.89 5.92
N HIS A 6 21.17 -10.57 7.04
CA HIS A 6 20.79 -9.45 7.91
C HIS A 6 20.80 -8.10 7.18
N LYS A 7 21.81 -7.84 6.33
CA LYS A 7 21.87 -6.60 5.53
C LYS A 7 20.72 -6.48 4.52
N LYS A 8 20.24 -7.60 3.95
CA LYS A 8 19.06 -7.64 3.06
C LYS A 8 17.75 -7.44 3.81
N GLU A 9 17.59 -8.07 4.97
CA GLU A 9 16.38 -7.93 5.81
C GLU A 9 16.18 -6.48 6.27
N HIS A 10 17.26 -5.80 6.69
CA HIS A 10 17.19 -4.37 7.02
C HIS A 10 16.79 -3.48 5.82
N LYS A 11 17.22 -3.83 4.60
CA LYS A 11 16.79 -3.11 3.38
C LYS A 11 15.28 -3.28 3.11
N ILE A 12 14.73 -4.47 3.32
CA ILE A 12 13.29 -4.73 3.07
C ILE A 12 12.41 -3.89 4.00
N PHE A 13 12.69 -3.89 5.30
CA PHE A 13 11.94 -3.08 6.26
C PHE A 13 12.08 -1.58 5.98
N ALA A 14 13.26 -1.13 5.56
CA ALA A 14 13.48 0.26 5.16
C ALA A 14 12.63 0.66 3.94
N ILE A 15 12.50 -0.22 2.94
CA ILE A 15 11.65 0.01 1.75
C ILE A 15 10.17 0.13 2.15
N ILE A 16 9.67 -0.77 3.00
CA ILE A 16 8.28 -0.74 3.48
C ILE A 16 8.02 0.54 4.29
N TYR A 17 8.94 0.88 5.18
CA TYR A 17 8.85 2.10 5.96
C TYR A 17 8.84 3.35 5.07
N LYS A 18 9.74 3.43 4.07
CA LYS A 18 9.77 4.54 3.10
C LYS A 18 8.44 4.66 2.34
N THR A 19 7.79 3.53 2.04
CA THR A 19 6.51 3.48 1.33
C THR A 19 5.36 4.08 2.15
N ILE A 20 5.30 3.80 3.46
CA ILE A 20 4.20 4.29 4.31
C ILE A 20 4.48 5.63 5.00
N LYS A 21 5.75 6.01 5.18
CA LYS A 21 6.15 7.18 5.97
C LYS A 21 5.48 8.47 5.45
N PRO A 22 4.93 9.30 6.36
CA PRO A 22 4.45 10.63 5.97
C PRO A 22 5.61 11.50 5.47
N THR A 23 5.49 11.92 4.22
CA THR A 23 6.28 12.95 3.56
C THR A 23 5.44 14.22 3.43
N LYS A 24 6.09 15.36 3.16
CA LYS A 24 5.39 16.66 3.02
C LYS A 24 4.28 16.64 1.96
N ASP A 25 4.38 15.77 0.96
CA ASP A 25 3.34 15.61 -0.08
C ASP A 25 2.21 14.65 0.33
N THR A 26 2.45 13.73 1.26
CA THR A 26 1.47 12.70 1.66
C THR A 26 0.70 13.06 2.93
N TRP A 27 1.01 14.16 3.63
CA TRP A 27 0.28 14.55 4.85
C TRP A 27 -1.22 14.79 4.61
N LYS A 28 -1.58 15.34 3.44
CA LYS A 28 -2.98 15.54 3.04
C LYS A 28 -3.73 14.21 2.91
N VAL A 29 -3.04 13.18 2.43
CA VAL A 29 -3.59 11.84 2.29
C VAL A 29 -3.88 11.24 3.66
N TRP A 30 -2.97 11.42 4.63
CA TRP A 30 -3.21 11.03 6.02
C TRP A 30 -4.42 11.74 6.63
N GLY A 31 -4.59 13.04 6.39
CA GLY A 31 -5.77 13.79 6.82
C GLY A 31 -7.06 13.24 6.24
N ILE A 32 -7.10 12.98 4.92
CA ILE A 32 -8.27 12.40 4.25
C ILE A 32 -8.58 11.00 4.79
N ALA A 33 -7.56 10.15 4.95
CA ALA A 33 -7.71 8.81 5.51
C ALA A 33 -8.28 8.86 6.93
N ALA A 34 -7.83 9.79 7.78
CA ALA A 34 -8.35 9.99 9.12
C ALA A 34 -9.81 10.45 9.14
N ILE A 35 -10.20 11.34 8.23
CA ILE A 35 -11.59 11.79 8.12
C ILE A 35 -12.51 10.64 7.68
N ILE A 36 -12.08 9.80 6.74
CA ILE A 36 -12.87 8.63 6.32
C ILE A 36 -12.95 7.61 7.47
N ALA A 37 -11.83 7.38 8.15
CA ALA A 37 -11.75 6.46 9.28
C ALA A 37 -12.68 6.88 10.43
N ILE A 38 -12.68 8.17 10.82
CA ILE A 38 -13.51 8.61 11.96
C ILE A 38 -15.00 8.41 11.70
N VAL A 39 -15.45 8.68 10.46
CA VAL A 39 -16.86 8.49 10.07
C VAL A 39 -17.25 7.01 10.13
N LEU A 40 -16.42 6.13 9.57
CA LEU A 40 -16.70 4.69 9.54
C LEU A 40 -16.62 4.06 10.93
N SER A 41 -15.60 4.39 11.72
CA SER A 41 -15.44 3.89 13.08
C SER A 41 -16.60 4.30 13.97
N PHE A 42 -17.03 5.56 13.88
CA PHE A 42 -18.17 6.03 14.65
C PHE A 42 -19.46 5.32 14.23
N ALA A 43 -19.73 5.22 12.93
CA ALA A 43 -20.91 4.54 12.40
C ALA A 43 -20.99 3.05 12.80
N LEU A 44 -19.85 2.35 12.77
CA LEU A 44 -19.79 0.94 13.16
C LEU A 44 -19.81 0.74 14.67
N GLY A 45 -19.16 1.61 15.44
CA GLY A 45 -19.03 1.43 16.89
C GLY A 45 -20.28 1.73 17.69
N ILE A 46 -21.27 2.42 17.10
CA ILE A 46 -22.61 2.61 17.68
C ILE A 46 -23.62 1.57 17.15
N SER A 47 -23.20 0.67 16.26
CA SER A 47 -24.09 -0.35 15.70
C SER A 47 -24.46 -1.40 16.76
N PHE A 48 -25.67 -1.92 16.69
CA PHE A 48 -26.06 -3.06 17.55
C PHE A 48 -25.28 -4.34 17.24
N LYS A 49 -24.69 -4.45 16.05
CA LYS A 49 -23.91 -5.62 15.60
C LYS A 49 -22.47 -5.24 15.25
N THR A 50 -21.79 -4.53 16.15
CA THR A 50 -20.42 -4.02 15.93
C THR A 50 -19.45 -5.11 15.53
N VAL A 51 -19.45 -6.26 16.21
CA VAL A 51 -18.52 -7.39 15.94
C VAL A 51 -18.70 -7.90 14.51
N THR A 52 -19.92 -8.25 14.13
CA THR A 52 -20.26 -8.78 12.80
C THR A 52 -19.98 -7.75 11.70
N ALA A 53 -20.37 -6.49 11.93
CA ALA A 53 -20.18 -5.42 10.96
C ALA A 53 -18.69 -5.09 10.76
N PHE A 54 -17.90 -5.09 11.84
CA PHE A 54 -16.45 -4.91 11.76
C PHE A 54 -15.79 -6.09 11.03
N ASN A 55 -16.15 -7.34 11.37
CA ASN A 55 -15.62 -8.53 10.70
C ASN A 55 -15.86 -8.48 9.17
N ASN A 56 -17.09 -8.19 8.75
CA ASN A 56 -17.43 -8.03 7.33
C ASN A 56 -16.63 -6.91 6.67
N SER A 57 -16.40 -5.80 7.37
CA SER A 57 -15.60 -4.69 6.83
C SER A 57 -14.13 -5.09 6.60
N VAL A 58 -13.53 -5.85 7.53
CA VAL A 58 -12.16 -6.35 7.42
C VAL A 58 -12.06 -7.30 6.22
N GLU A 59 -13.07 -8.15 6.00
CA GLU A 59 -13.12 -9.05 4.86
C GLU A 59 -13.19 -8.28 3.52
N ILE A 60 -14.07 -7.27 3.42
CA ILE A 60 -14.18 -6.41 2.24
C ILE A 60 -12.82 -5.73 1.95
N ILE A 61 -12.18 -5.17 2.98
CA ILE A 61 -10.87 -4.55 2.87
C ILE A 61 -9.84 -5.56 2.38
N ASN A 62 -9.81 -6.77 2.95
CA ASN A 62 -8.85 -7.80 2.57
C ASN A 62 -8.99 -8.21 1.10
N ASN A 63 -10.23 -8.33 0.61
CA ASN A 63 -10.52 -8.62 -0.79
C ASN A 63 -10.05 -7.49 -1.73
N ILE A 64 -10.23 -6.22 -1.33
CA ILE A 64 -9.69 -5.07 -2.08
C ILE A 64 -8.16 -5.13 -2.14
N LEU A 65 -7.48 -5.41 -1.03
CA LEU A 65 -6.02 -5.50 -0.98
C LEU A 65 -5.48 -6.66 -1.85
N LEU A 66 -6.15 -7.82 -1.84
CA LEU A 66 -5.80 -8.94 -2.72
C LEU A 66 -5.92 -8.56 -4.20
N ALA A 67 -7.00 -7.87 -4.59
CA ALA A 67 -7.17 -7.37 -5.94
C ALA A 67 -6.05 -6.37 -6.30
N PHE A 68 -5.66 -5.51 -5.37
CA PHE A 68 -4.58 -4.54 -5.59
C PHE A 68 -3.23 -5.23 -5.79
N VAL A 69 -2.90 -6.27 -5.01
CA VAL A 69 -1.69 -7.07 -5.23
C VAL A 69 -1.66 -7.65 -6.64
N ALA A 70 -2.77 -8.25 -7.09
CA ALA A 70 -2.85 -8.80 -8.45
C ALA A 70 -2.64 -7.73 -9.53
N MET A 71 -3.27 -6.56 -9.38
CA MET A 71 -3.09 -5.43 -10.30
C MET A 71 -1.65 -4.91 -10.31
N VAL A 72 -1.04 -4.76 -9.14
CA VAL A 72 0.34 -4.30 -9.02
C VAL A 72 1.31 -5.28 -9.68
N MET A 73 1.12 -6.59 -9.49
CA MET A 73 1.94 -7.62 -10.14
C MET A 73 1.77 -7.60 -11.66
N GLY A 74 0.54 -7.44 -12.16
CA GLY A 74 0.27 -7.32 -13.60
C GLY A 74 0.93 -6.07 -14.22
N ALA A 75 0.82 -4.93 -13.53
CA ALA A 75 1.47 -3.70 -13.96
C ALA A 75 3.01 -3.77 -13.87
N TYR A 76 3.56 -4.48 -12.89
CA TYR A 76 5.00 -4.74 -12.82
C TYR A 76 5.49 -5.63 -13.98
N ALA A 77 4.72 -6.65 -14.37
CA ALA A 77 5.03 -7.46 -15.55
C ALA A 77 5.03 -6.61 -16.84
N LEU A 78 4.06 -5.70 -16.98
CA LEU A 78 4.04 -4.73 -18.08
C LEU A 78 5.26 -3.81 -18.05
N PHE A 79 5.64 -3.32 -16.87
CA PHE A 79 6.86 -2.52 -16.71
C PHE A 79 8.09 -3.27 -17.19
N GLN A 80 8.28 -4.51 -16.75
CA GLN A 80 9.39 -5.36 -17.18
C GLN A 80 9.37 -5.60 -18.70
N ALA A 81 8.20 -5.72 -19.32
CA ALA A 81 8.09 -5.88 -20.77
C ALA A 81 8.42 -4.61 -21.58
N LEU A 82 8.24 -3.41 -20.99
CA LEU A 82 8.49 -2.12 -21.66
C LEU A 82 9.92 -1.61 -21.48
N LEU A 83 10.67 -2.17 -20.52
CA LEU A 83 12.06 -1.83 -20.30
C LEU A 83 12.93 -2.29 -21.48
N SER A 84 13.14 -1.41 -22.45
CA SER A 84 14.18 -1.59 -23.47
C SER A 84 15.54 -1.12 -22.95
N ASP A 85 16.63 -1.66 -23.50
CA ASP A 85 18.01 -1.30 -23.12
C ASP A 85 18.25 0.23 -23.11
N GLU A 86 17.68 0.94 -24.08
CA GLU A 86 17.78 2.41 -24.18
C GLU A 86 17.03 3.14 -23.05
N LEU A 87 15.88 2.60 -22.63
CA LEU A 87 15.12 3.15 -21.50
C LEU A 87 15.82 2.86 -20.17
N ILE A 88 16.37 1.64 -20.02
CA ILE A 88 17.19 1.26 -18.87
C ILE A 88 18.40 2.20 -18.75
N GLY A 89 19.11 2.44 -19.85
CA GLY A 89 20.25 3.37 -19.90
C GLY A 89 19.85 4.77 -19.45
N LEU A 90 18.80 5.34 -20.05
CA LEU A 90 18.31 6.69 -19.70
C LEU A 90 17.86 6.81 -18.24
N MET A 91 17.18 5.79 -17.70
CA MET A 91 16.75 5.79 -16.29
C MET A 91 17.92 5.60 -15.32
N SER A 92 19.01 4.96 -15.77
CA SER A 92 20.20 4.70 -14.96
C SER A 92 21.17 5.89 -14.96
N GLU A 93 21.22 6.68 -16.04
CA GLU A 93 22.09 7.85 -16.20
C GLU A 93 21.50 9.15 -15.63
N ALA A 94 20.21 9.16 -15.30
CA ALA A 94 19.52 10.35 -14.79
C ALA A 94 20.07 10.86 -13.45
N GLU A 95 20.75 10.01 -12.67
CA GLU A 95 21.44 10.37 -11.43
C GLU A 95 22.85 9.77 -11.37
N SER A 96 23.76 10.45 -10.67
CA SER A 96 25.17 10.05 -10.57
C SER A 96 25.41 8.84 -9.65
N ASP A 97 24.43 8.47 -8.82
CA ASP A 97 24.48 7.31 -7.93
C ASP A 97 23.64 6.15 -8.50
N VAL A 98 24.26 4.96 -8.58
CA VAL A 98 23.64 3.74 -9.11
C VAL A 98 22.50 3.26 -8.22
N ASP A 99 22.56 3.51 -6.90
CA ASP A 99 21.53 3.07 -5.95
C ASP A 99 20.32 4.04 -5.86
N GLU A 100 20.45 5.28 -6.34
CA GLU A 100 19.36 6.29 -6.30
C GLU A 100 18.63 6.49 -7.63
N ASN A 101 19.17 5.94 -8.73
CA ASN A 101 18.60 6.15 -10.06
C ASN A 101 17.10 5.80 -10.18
N VAL A 102 16.45 6.43 -11.16
CA VAL A 102 15.00 6.35 -11.37
C VAL A 102 14.51 4.91 -11.55
N LEU A 103 15.34 4.04 -12.14
CA LEU A 103 15.00 2.62 -12.32
C LEU A 103 14.90 1.89 -10.97
N ASN A 104 15.86 2.11 -10.07
CA ASN A 104 15.86 1.53 -8.74
C ASN A 104 14.75 2.13 -7.86
N GLU A 105 14.47 3.43 -7.98
CA GLU A 105 13.33 4.05 -7.29
C GLU A 105 12.00 3.42 -7.69
N LEU A 106 11.76 3.25 -9.00
CA LEU A 106 10.56 2.58 -9.51
C LEU A 106 10.48 1.15 -8.97
N ASN A 107 11.52 0.34 -9.15
CA ASN A 107 11.57 -1.04 -8.65
C ASN A 107 11.32 -1.13 -7.15
N SER A 108 11.94 -0.25 -6.36
CA SER A 108 11.76 -0.20 -4.92
C SER A 108 10.34 0.24 -4.53
N SER A 109 9.73 1.15 -5.29
CA SER A 109 8.34 1.56 -5.11
C SER A 109 7.39 0.41 -5.40
N PHE A 110 7.56 -0.31 -6.52
CA PHE A 110 6.81 -1.52 -6.86
C PHE A 110 6.87 -2.54 -5.73
N LEU A 111 8.10 -2.91 -5.32
CA LEU A 111 8.32 -3.89 -4.26
C LEU A 111 7.72 -3.42 -2.93
N GLY A 112 7.91 -2.14 -2.58
CA GLY A 112 7.36 -1.55 -1.36
C GLY A 112 5.85 -1.61 -1.30
N THR A 113 5.15 -1.26 -2.38
CA THR A 113 3.69 -1.33 -2.46
C THR A 113 3.18 -2.77 -2.34
N VAL A 114 3.81 -3.73 -3.04
CA VAL A 114 3.45 -5.16 -2.93
C VAL A 114 3.61 -5.67 -1.51
N LEU A 115 4.79 -5.45 -0.91
CA LEU A 115 5.09 -5.91 0.44
C LEU A 115 4.18 -5.27 1.49
N LEU A 116 3.85 -3.99 1.32
CA LEU A 116 2.90 -3.30 2.18
C LEU A 116 1.56 -4.04 2.17
N TYR A 117 0.98 -4.30 0.99
CA TYR A 117 -0.29 -5.01 0.90
C TYR A 117 -0.22 -6.43 1.45
N TRP A 118 0.85 -7.17 1.20
CA TRP A 118 1.04 -8.49 1.79
C TRP A 118 1.00 -8.48 3.32
N ILE A 119 1.69 -7.53 3.95
CA ILE A 119 1.66 -7.39 5.41
C ILE A 119 0.23 -7.10 5.90
N PHE A 120 -0.48 -6.17 5.26
CA PHE A 120 -1.86 -5.86 5.65
C PHE A 120 -2.81 -7.03 5.42
N ILE A 121 -2.63 -7.81 4.36
CA ILE A 121 -3.43 -9.02 4.09
C ILE A 121 -3.21 -10.04 5.22
N ILE A 122 -1.96 -10.31 5.59
CA ILE A 122 -1.64 -11.24 6.68
C ILE A 122 -2.26 -10.76 8.00
N LEU A 123 -2.12 -9.47 8.32
CA LEU A 123 -2.71 -8.87 9.51
C LEU A 123 -4.24 -8.98 9.51
N ASN A 124 -4.89 -8.72 8.38
CA ASN A 124 -6.34 -8.87 8.23
C ASN A 124 -6.78 -10.32 8.37
N CYS A 125 -6.05 -11.28 7.80
CA CYS A 125 -6.35 -12.71 7.97
C CYS A 125 -6.29 -13.12 9.45
N ILE A 126 -5.26 -12.68 10.19
CA ILE A 126 -5.15 -12.92 11.63
C ILE A 126 -6.34 -12.28 12.36
N LEU A 127 -6.67 -11.04 12.01
CA LEU A 127 -7.79 -10.31 12.61
C LEU A 127 -9.14 -11.00 12.37
N LEU A 128 -9.40 -11.48 11.15
CA LEU A 128 -10.62 -12.23 10.80
C LEU A 128 -10.73 -13.53 11.61
N ILE A 129 -9.62 -14.24 11.82
CA ILE A 129 -9.60 -15.45 12.67
C ILE A 129 -9.95 -15.08 14.12
N ILE A 130 -9.34 -14.02 14.66
CA ILE A 130 -9.63 -13.55 16.02
C ILE A 130 -11.11 -13.16 16.15
N MET A 131 -11.64 -12.39 15.20
CA MET A 131 -13.03 -11.96 15.18
C MET A 131 -14.00 -13.14 15.07
N GLY A 132 -13.64 -14.19 14.33
CA GLY A 132 -14.42 -15.42 14.23
C GLY A 132 -14.52 -16.23 15.53
N ILE A 133 -13.67 -15.95 16.51
CA ILE A 133 -13.70 -16.59 17.84
C ILE A 133 -14.55 -15.77 18.83
N ILE A 134 -14.67 -14.46 18.63
CA ILE A 134 -15.35 -13.56 19.55
C ILE A 134 -16.88 -13.66 19.38
N PRO A 135 -17.65 -13.98 20.44
CA PRO A 135 -19.11 -13.99 20.39
C PRO A 135 -19.68 -12.60 20.02
N GLU A 136 -20.82 -12.57 19.33
CA GLU A 136 -21.45 -11.30 18.91
C GLU A 136 -21.84 -10.39 20.10
N GLU A 137 -22.16 -11.00 21.24
CA GLU A 137 -22.57 -10.32 22.47
C GLU A 137 -21.40 -9.99 23.40
N TYR A 138 -20.16 -10.22 22.96
CA TYR A 138 -18.98 -10.01 23.79
C TYR A 138 -18.80 -8.55 24.20
N MET A 139 -18.64 -8.31 25.49
CA MET A 139 -18.32 -7.00 26.07
C MET A 139 -16.97 -7.07 26.78
N ILE A 140 -16.10 -6.09 26.50
CA ILE A 140 -14.76 -5.99 27.12
C ILE A 140 -14.86 -5.53 28.58
N CYS A 141 -15.86 -4.72 28.90
CA CYS A 141 -16.12 -4.12 30.20
C CYS A 141 -17.62 -4.17 30.50
N ASP A 142 -17.97 -4.05 31.78
CA ASP A 142 -19.38 -4.05 32.24
C ASP A 142 -20.18 -2.83 31.75
N ASN A 143 -19.49 -1.76 31.32
CA ASN A 143 -20.13 -0.54 30.82
C ASN A 143 -20.09 -0.47 29.29
N ILE A 144 -21.28 -0.57 28.67
CA ILE A 144 -21.47 -0.51 27.23
C ILE A 144 -20.91 0.76 26.58
N TYR A 145 -20.99 1.91 27.24
CA TYR A 145 -20.47 3.17 26.71
C TYR A 145 -18.94 3.16 26.63
N ILE A 146 -18.29 2.54 27.62
CA ILE A 146 -16.83 2.39 27.64
C ILE A 146 -16.40 1.39 26.56
N CYS A 147 -17.10 0.26 26.43
CA CYS A 147 -16.86 -0.73 25.36
C CYS A 147 -16.95 -0.10 23.97
N ASN A 148 -18.02 0.66 23.70
CA ASN A 148 -18.22 1.30 22.40
C ASN A 148 -17.13 2.35 22.13
N CYS A 149 -16.73 3.13 23.15
CA CYS A 149 -15.66 4.11 23.01
C CYS A 149 -14.32 3.42 22.65
N ILE A 150 -13.97 2.34 23.35
CA ILE A 150 -12.77 1.54 23.06
C ILE A 150 -12.84 0.96 21.64
N ALA A 151 -13.98 0.39 21.25
CA ALA A 151 -14.18 -0.17 19.91
C ALA A 151 -13.98 0.90 18.82
N ILE A 152 -14.60 2.08 18.98
CA ILE A 152 -14.46 3.21 18.04
C ILE A 152 -12.99 3.60 17.89
N VAL A 153 -12.26 3.73 19.00
CA VAL A 153 -10.83 4.12 18.97
C VAL A 153 -9.99 3.06 18.26
N LEU A 154 -10.18 1.77 18.55
CA LEU A 154 -9.45 0.68 17.91
C LEU A 154 -9.76 0.58 16.41
N MET A 155 -11.05 0.64 16.05
CA MET A 155 -11.47 0.66 14.65
C MET A 155 -10.93 1.89 13.92
N PHE A 156 -10.85 3.04 14.58
CA PHE A 156 -10.29 4.26 13.99
C PHE A 156 -8.82 4.07 13.64
N LEU A 157 -8.02 3.59 14.59
CA LEU A 157 -6.62 3.30 14.35
C LEU A 157 -6.46 2.31 13.17
N TYR A 158 -7.24 1.23 13.17
CA TYR A 158 -7.24 0.27 12.07
C TYR A 158 -7.55 0.92 10.70
N TYR A 159 -8.67 1.64 10.59
CA TYR A 159 -9.09 2.21 9.31
C TYR A 159 -8.16 3.32 8.80
N VAL A 160 -7.56 4.12 9.68
CA VAL A 160 -6.56 5.12 9.27
C VAL A 160 -5.44 4.46 8.48
N PHE A 161 -4.88 3.37 9.01
CA PHE A 161 -3.77 2.66 8.36
C PHE A 161 -4.21 1.95 7.08
N VAL A 162 -5.39 1.32 7.09
CA VAL A 162 -5.94 0.67 5.89
C VAL A 162 -6.21 1.68 4.78
N PHE A 163 -6.91 2.77 5.05
CA PHE A 163 -7.20 3.75 4.00
C PHE A 163 -5.93 4.41 3.50
N ARG A 164 -4.96 4.66 4.38
CA ARG A 164 -3.65 5.14 3.96
C ARG A 164 -2.96 4.16 3.01
N SER A 165 -3.04 2.85 3.25
CA SER A 165 -2.47 1.85 2.34
C SER A 165 -3.21 1.82 1.00
N VAL A 166 -4.54 1.90 1.00
CA VAL A 166 -5.35 2.01 -0.24
C VAL A 166 -4.92 3.22 -1.09
N PHE A 167 -4.62 4.36 -0.46
CA PHE A 167 -4.11 5.53 -1.19
C PHE A 167 -2.75 5.31 -1.84
N GLU A 168 -1.95 4.34 -1.40
CA GLU A 168 -0.68 4.00 -2.04
C GLU A 168 -0.89 3.45 -3.46
N PHE A 169 -2.05 2.84 -3.72
CA PHE A 169 -2.43 2.38 -5.06
C PHE A 169 -2.54 3.53 -6.06
N LYS A 170 -2.91 4.73 -5.58
CA LYS A 170 -2.94 5.93 -6.43
C LYS A 170 -1.51 6.30 -6.85
N ASN A 171 -0.57 6.36 -5.91
CA ASN A 171 0.84 6.68 -6.21
C ASN A 171 1.44 5.67 -7.19
N PHE A 172 1.18 4.39 -6.94
CA PHE A 172 1.51 3.30 -7.84
C PHE A 172 1.03 3.53 -9.27
N THR A 173 -0.25 3.90 -9.43
CA THR A 173 -0.85 4.18 -10.73
C THR A 173 -0.15 5.34 -11.45
N PHE A 174 0.23 6.39 -10.72
CA PHE A 174 1.01 7.50 -11.29
C PHE A 174 2.40 7.07 -11.76
N ASN A 175 3.07 6.21 -11.01
CA ASN A 175 4.40 5.69 -11.39
C ASN A 175 4.32 4.91 -12.70
N ILE A 176 3.31 4.06 -12.86
CA ILE A 176 3.04 3.33 -14.11
C ILE A 176 2.71 4.28 -15.27
N TYR A 177 1.88 5.31 -15.03
CA TYR A 177 1.58 6.30 -16.06
C TYR A 177 2.84 7.03 -16.55
N ASN A 178 3.71 7.45 -15.63
CA ASN A 178 4.95 8.15 -15.95
C ASN A 178 5.91 7.25 -16.75
N LEU A 179 5.98 5.96 -16.40
CA LEU A 179 6.72 4.97 -17.15
C LEU A 179 6.23 4.85 -18.60
N PHE A 180 4.92 4.71 -18.82
CA PHE A 180 4.37 4.63 -20.19
C PHE A 180 4.73 5.86 -21.01
N ARG A 181 4.66 7.05 -20.39
CA ARG A 181 5.06 8.30 -21.02
C ARG A 181 6.54 8.30 -21.40
N ALA A 182 7.42 7.83 -20.52
CA ALA A 182 8.85 7.72 -20.79
C ALA A 182 9.14 6.76 -21.95
N TYR A 183 8.52 5.57 -21.92
CA TYR A 183 8.63 4.58 -23.00
C TYR A 183 8.21 5.16 -24.36
N ASN A 184 7.05 5.82 -24.42
CA ASN A 184 6.55 6.44 -25.65
C ASN A 184 7.49 7.54 -26.18
N LEU A 185 8.08 8.32 -25.27
CA LEU A 185 9.02 9.37 -25.64
C LEU A 185 10.32 8.80 -26.22
N VAL A 186 10.87 7.74 -25.63
CA VAL A 186 12.03 7.02 -26.18
C VAL A 186 11.70 6.42 -27.54
N GLY A 187 10.53 5.79 -27.68
CA GLY A 187 10.04 5.27 -28.96
C GLY A 187 9.97 6.35 -30.05
N LEU A 188 9.44 7.53 -29.71
CA LEU A 188 9.39 8.67 -30.63
C LEU A 188 10.78 9.15 -31.03
N LEU A 189 11.71 9.30 -30.08
CA LEU A 189 13.08 9.70 -30.36
C LEU A 189 13.78 8.72 -31.30
N ARG A 190 13.55 7.41 -31.11
CA ARG A 190 14.10 6.37 -31.98
C ARG A 190 13.58 6.49 -33.41
N ILE A 191 12.29 6.80 -33.59
CA ILE A 191 11.70 7.04 -34.92
C ILE A 191 12.29 8.30 -35.56
N LEU A 192 12.42 9.39 -34.81
CA LEU A 192 13.00 10.64 -35.31
C LEU A 192 14.47 10.49 -35.70
N ARG A 193 15.26 9.74 -34.93
CA ARG A 193 16.67 9.45 -35.23
C ARG A 193 16.82 8.64 -36.52
N LYS A 194 15.91 7.70 -36.79
CA LYS A 194 15.90 6.91 -38.04
C LYS A 194 15.49 7.70 -39.29
N LYS A 195 14.84 8.86 -39.13
CA LYS A 195 14.42 9.72 -40.24
C LYS A 195 15.49 10.75 -40.65
N LYS A 196 16.55 10.92 -39.86
CA LYS A 196 17.74 11.71 -40.21
C LYS A 196 18.78 10.80 -40.83
#